data_AF-A0A1V2A660-F1
#
_entry.id   AF-A0A1V2A660-F1
#
_cell.length_a   1.000
_cell.length_b   1.000
_cell.length_c   1.000
_cell.angle_alpha   90.00
_cell.angle_beta   90.00
_cell.angle_gamma   90.00
#
_symmetry.space_group_name_H-M   'P 1'
#
loop_
_entity.id
_entity.type
_entity.pdbx_description
1 polymer ?
#
loop_
_entity_poly.entity_id
_entity_poly.type
_entity_poly.pdbx_seq_one_letter_code
_entity_poly.pdbx_strand_id
1 'polypeptide(L)'
;MNYEKIKSIALALLVLISLAFTWGIWNYQPSYETIREDSSEIVKEVEIGQQQKISVLLKPSKIIVHLQDNHYGTVAKEELTWVMEEMASWTFYEPENISSSLSERQFDELLSGNSRVELFFTSDIPFNTIKNVFVFNDSVVPNAVFDRIVISGAEGQGNHASVYFVSVEERLVFKSEIESPSLLAFKTRFLKKSDRLEPYISHEIPNGSRLFVREEPPVLPVQKYLPAPIDTDKFKKALFTDPSYVRRGSRSGQDEYTDGSSIMSVNQSTRVIEYVDLAQESETGQEITLDQLIDKSISFVNDHNGWVDDYRLFSAEAGSSEISYRLFSGDFPVFNSLGMAEIKQNWGRDSIFEYERPSFTIHNPLPETGSPVKLDKGEDALKKVLAKDIDPTLLTDMRIGYEMTDQPEILALEPSWYYRYNGMWLRLEPDEGGAADGLE
;
A
#
# COMPACT_ATOMS: atom_id res chain seq x y z
N MET A 1 -9.72 12.41 -89.20
CA MET A 1 -10.32 11.29 -88.43
C MET A 1 -9.24 10.52 -87.66
N ASN A 2 -8.40 11.19 -86.86
CA ASN A 2 -7.33 10.54 -86.07
C ASN A 2 -7.21 11.06 -84.63
N TYR A 3 -7.90 12.13 -84.23
CA TYR A 3 -7.75 12.69 -82.86
C TYR A 3 -8.56 11.92 -81.81
N GLU A 4 -9.77 11.47 -82.15
CA GLU A 4 -10.59 10.69 -81.22
C GLU A 4 -10.05 9.27 -80.98
N LYS A 5 -9.51 8.63 -82.02
CA LYS A 5 -8.85 7.33 -81.87
C LYS A 5 -7.64 7.41 -80.95
N ILE A 6 -6.84 8.47 -81.04
CA ILE A 6 -5.68 8.70 -80.16
C ILE A 6 -6.14 8.90 -78.71
N LYS A 7 -7.21 9.68 -78.47
CA LYS A 7 -7.76 9.85 -77.12
C LYS A 7 -8.30 8.55 -76.52
N SER A 8 -9.02 7.75 -77.31
CA SER A 8 -9.54 6.46 -76.84
C SER A 8 -8.42 5.44 -76.57
N ILE A 9 -7.37 5.43 -77.40
CA ILE A 9 -6.19 4.58 -77.18
C ILE A 9 -5.42 5.03 -75.94
N ALA A 10 -5.21 6.35 -75.77
CA ALA A 10 -4.55 6.88 -74.59
C ALA A 10 -5.34 6.59 -73.31
N LEU A 11 -6.66 6.73 -73.34
CA LEU A 11 -7.53 6.40 -72.21
C LEU A 11 -7.48 4.91 -71.87
N ALA A 12 -7.57 4.03 -72.87
CA ALA A 12 -7.49 2.59 -72.66
C ALA A 12 -6.13 2.18 -72.06
N LEU A 13 -5.04 2.81 -72.51
CA LEU A 13 -3.69 2.58 -71.98
C LEU A 13 -3.58 3.04 -70.52
N LEU A 14 -4.18 4.17 -70.17
CA LEU A 14 -4.20 4.71 -68.80
C LEU A 14 -4.99 3.80 -67.85
N VAL A 15 -6.11 3.25 -68.32
CA VAL A 15 -6.91 2.28 -67.55
C VAL A 15 -6.12 0.99 -67.32
N LEU A 16 -5.40 0.49 -68.33
CA LEU A 16 -4.56 -0.70 -68.19
C LEU A 16 -3.39 -0.48 -67.23
N ILE A 17 -2.74 0.69 -67.27
CA ILE A 17 -1.68 1.06 -66.32
C ILE A 17 -2.23 1.16 -64.90
N SER A 18 -3.42 1.75 -64.72
CA SER A 18 -4.08 1.83 -63.41
C SER A 18 -4.38 0.44 -62.86
N LEU A 19 -4.89 -0.48 -63.68
CA LEU A 19 -5.16 -1.86 -63.26
C LEU A 19 -3.87 -2.61 -62.93
N ALA A 20 -2.79 -2.39 -63.68
CA ALA A 20 -1.48 -2.98 -63.39
C ALA A 20 -0.89 -2.47 -62.06
N PHE A 21 -1.01 -1.17 -61.77
CA PHE A 21 -0.58 -0.62 -60.48
C PHE A 21 -1.43 -1.12 -59.33
N THR A 22 -2.76 -1.20 -59.50
CA THR A 22 -3.65 -1.73 -58.47
C THR A 22 -3.34 -3.20 -58.16
N TRP A 23 -3.09 -4.01 -59.19
CA TRP A 23 -2.64 -5.40 -59.00
C TRP A 23 -1.26 -5.48 -58.35
N GLY A 24 -0.35 -4.57 -58.72
CA GLY A 24 0.96 -4.42 -58.10
C GLY A 24 0.86 -4.15 -56.60
N ILE A 25 -0.01 -3.24 -56.16
CA ILE A 25 -0.21 -2.94 -54.72
C ILE A 25 -0.84 -4.12 -53.98
N TRP A 26 -1.82 -4.80 -54.58
CA TRP A 26 -2.46 -5.96 -53.96
C TRP A 26 -1.51 -7.16 -53.80
N ASN A 27 -0.54 -7.30 -54.71
CA ASN A 27 0.43 -8.39 -54.70
C ASN A 27 1.80 -7.96 -54.13
N TYR A 28 1.92 -6.72 -53.64
CA TYR A 28 3.11 -6.23 -52.96
C TYR A 28 3.07 -6.68 -51.51
N GLN A 29 3.69 -7.83 -51.23
CA GLN A 29 4.16 -8.12 -49.88
C GLN A 29 5.44 -7.31 -49.65
N PRO A 30 5.47 -6.35 -48.71
CA PRO A 30 6.72 -5.75 -48.30
C PRO A 30 7.58 -6.87 -47.73
N SER A 31 8.75 -7.12 -48.31
CA SER A 31 9.80 -7.78 -47.55
C SER A 31 10.22 -6.77 -46.48
N TYR A 32 9.60 -6.85 -45.31
CA TYR A 32 10.29 -6.38 -44.12
C TYR A 32 11.58 -7.18 -44.12
N GLU A 33 12.72 -6.53 -44.38
CA GLU A 33 13.97 -7.04 -43.85
C GLU A 33 13.67 -7.25 -42.38
N THR A 34 13.61 -8.51 -41.96
CA THR A 34 13.69 -8.83 -40.54
C THR A 34 14.92 -8.07 -40.07
N ILE A 35 14.68 -7.05 -39.25
CA ILE A 35 15.73 -6.44 -38.45
C ILE A 35 16.48 -7.63 -37.89
N ARG A 36 17.74 -7.77 -38.31
CA ARG A 36 18.60 -8.88 -37.88
C ARG A 36 18.43 -8.96 -36.37
N GLU A 37 18.08 -10.15 -35.89
CA GLU A 37 17.94 -10.51 -34.47
C GLU A 37 19.30 -10.43 -33.72
N ASP A 38 20.12 -9.43 -34.04
CA ASP A 38 21.36 -9.07 -33.36
C ASP A 38 21.20 -7.76 -32.56
N SER A 39 20.01 -7.13 -32.60
CA SER A 39 19.62 -6.02 -31.71
C SER A 39 18.43 -6.38 -30.80
N SER A 40 18.15 -7.69 -30.65
CA SER A 40 17.15 -8.23 -29.73
C SER A 40 17.80 -8.78 -28.45
N GLU A 41 18.65 -7.99 -27.79
CA GLU A 41 18.46 -7.92 -26.33
C GLU A 41 17.15 -7.17 -26.13
N ILE A 42 16.05 -7.90 -26.28
CA ILE A 42 14.83 -7.61 -25.53
C ILE A 42 15.34 -7.46 -24.11
N VAL A 43 15.35 -6.23 -23.59
CA VAL A 43 15.75 -5.93 -22.21
C VAL A 43 15.04 -6.98 -21.37
N LYS A 44 15.77 -7.96 -20.84
CA LYS A 44 15.18 -8.99 -20.00
C LYS A 44 14.56 -8.22 -18.85
N GLU A 45 13.23 -8.21 -18.80
CA GLU A 45 12.49 -7.64 -17.69
C GLU A 45 13.10 -8.22 -16.42
N VAL A 46 13.59 -7.33 -15.56
CA VAL A 46 14.29 -7.76 -14.36
C VAL A 46 13.24 -8.36 -13.43
N GLU A 47 13.42 -9.63 -13.09
CA GLU A 47 12.49 -10.34 -12.21
C GLU A 47 13.11 -10.47 -10.81
N ILE A 48 12.83 -9.51 -9.94
CA ILE A 48 13.25 -9.56 -8.53
C ILE A 48 12.31 -10.46 -7.70
N GLY A 49 11.01 -10.36 -7.95
CA GLY A 49 9.91 -11.06 -7.30
C GLY A 49 8.69 -11.10 -8.23
N GLN A 50 7.60 -10.44 -7.87
CA GLN A 50 6.36 -10.39 -8.67
C GLN A 50 5.79 -8.97 -8.79
N GLN A 51 4.82 -8.79 -9.69
CA GLN A 51 3.95 -7.61 -9.70
C GLN A 51 2.82 -7.73 -8.67
N GLN A 52 2.32 -6.60 -8.17
CA GLN A 52 1.16 -6.53 -7.29
C GLN A 52 0.14 -5.52 -7.80
N LYS A 53 -1.14 -5.83 -7.56
CA LYS A 53 -2.25 -4.91 -7.80
C LYS A 53 -2.45 -4.01 -6.57
N ILE A 54 -2.99 -2.81 -6.79
CA ILE A 54 -3.38 -1.89 -5.71
C ILE A 54 -4.28 -2.57 -4.67
N SER A 55 -5.19 -3.47 -5.08
CA SER A 55 -6.10 -4.18 -4.16
C SER A 55 -5.39 -5.14 -3.19
N VAL A 56 -4.14 -5.52 -3.48
CA VAL A 56 -3.32 -6.34 -2.57
C VAL A 56 -2.53 -5.45 -1.60
N LEU A 57 -2.06 -4.30 -2.08
CA LEU A 57 -1.22 -3.37 -1.33
C LEU A 57 -2.05 -2.45 -0.41
N LEU A 58 -3.24 -2.05 -0.85
CA LEU A 58 -4.14 -1.17 -0.11
C LEU A 58 -5.14 -2.02 0.67
N LYS A 59 -4.95 -2.05 2.00
CA LYS A 59 -5.83 -2.73 2.94
C LYS A 59 -6.09 -1.85 4.15
N PRO A 60 -7.26 -1.97 4.80
CA PRO A 60 -7.45 -1.39 6.11
C PRO A 60 -6.47 -2.02 7.12
N SER A 61 -6.04 -1.26 8.12
CA SER A 61 -5.18 -1.72 9.21
C SER A 61 -5.94 -2.41 10.33
N LYS A 62 -7.20 -2.04 10.54
CA LYS A 62 -8.11 -2.69 11.50
C LYS A 62 -9.57 -2.43 11.10
N ILE A 63 -10.46 -3.30 11.58
CA ILE A 63 -11.90 -3.11 11.53
C ILE A 63 -12.41 -3.05 12.96
N ILE A 64 -13.25 -2.08 13.28
CA ILE A 64 -13.98 -1.99 14.55
C ILE A 64 -15.48 -2.02 14.26
N VAL A 65 -16.21 -2.81 15.02
CA VAL A 65 -17.67 -2.93 15.00
C VAL A 65 -18.19 -2.31 16.28
N HIS A 66 -19.08 -1.32 16.14
CA HIS A 66 -19.70 -0.60 17.24
C HIS A 66 -21.12 -1.14 17.45
N LEU A 67 -21.37 -1.72 18.63
CA LEU A 67 -22.68 -2.26 19.02
C LEU A 67 -23.02 -1.77 20.42
N GLN A 68 -23.98 -0.85 20.48
CA GLN A 68 -24.32 -0.11 21.68
C GLN A 68 -23.07 0.57 22.24
N ASP A 69 -22.66 0.23 23.45
CA ASP A 69 -21.44 0.76 24.10
C ASP A 69 -20.24 -0.19 23.98
N ASN A 70 -20.39 -1.32 23.27
CA ASN A 70 -19.33 -2.31 23.11
C ASN A 70 -18.65 -2.17 21.74
N HIS A 71 -17.34 -2.46 21.72
CA HIS A 71 -16.54 -2.46 20.51
C HIS A 71 -15.89 -3.82 20.31
N TYR A 72 -16.00 -4.35 19.10
CA TYR A 72 -15.36 -5.59 18.70
C TYR A 72 -14.53 -5.35 17.45
N GLY A 73 -13.37 -5.97 17.34
CA GLY A 73 -12.44 -5.65 16.28
C GLY A 73 -11.65 -6.83 15.74
N THR A 74 -11.02 -6.60 14.61
CA THR A 74 -10.09 -7.54 13.99
C THR A 74 -9.01 -6.82 13.23
N VAL A 75 -7.82 -7.41 13.26
CA VAL A 75 -6.66 -7.08 12.42
C VAL A 75 -6.28 -8.27 11.54
N ALA A 76 -7.07 -9.34 11.57
CA ALA A 76 -6.76 -10.59 10.87
C ALA A 76 -6.72 -10.35 9.37
N LYS A 77 -5.61 -10.74 8.72
CA LYS A 77 -5.39 -10.54 7.28
C LYS A 77 -6.55 -11.10 6.45
N GLU A 78 -7.11 -12.25 6.86
CA GLU A 78 -8.23 -12.89 6.17
C GLU A 78 -9.51 -12.05 6.27
N GLU A 79 -9.81 -11.44 7.42
CA GLU A 79 -10.99 -10.58 7.59
C GLU A 79 -10.82 -9.26 6.81
N LEU A 80 -9.64 -8.66 6.86
CA LEU A 80 -9.31 -7.42 6.13
C LEU A 80 -9.35 -7.63 4.62
N THR A 81 -8.88 -8.79 4.15
CA THR A 81 -8.95 -9.16 2.72
C THR A 81 -10.40 -9.43 2.30
N TRP A 82 -11.11 -10.22 3.10
CA TRP A 82 -12.51 -10.56 2.83
C TRP A 82 -13.39 -9.31 2.71
N VAL A 83 -13.23 -8.31 3.60
CA VAL A 83 -14.07 -7.10 3.53
C VAL A 83 -13.80 -6.28 2.27
N MET A 84 -12.54 -6.19 1.83
CA MET A 84 -12.18 -5.47 0.62
C MET A 84 -12.71 -6.17 -0.63
N GLU A 85 -12.64 -7.50 -0.69
CA GLU A 85 -13.21 -8.31 -1.77
C GLU A 85 -14.74 -8.21 -1.81
N GLU A 86 -15.38 -8.26 -0.64
CA GLU A 86 -16.81 -8.09 -0.47
C GLU A 86 -17.25 -6.70 -0.98
N MET A 87 -16.58 -5.63 -0.56
CA MET A 87 -16.88 -4.26 -1.00
C MET A 87 -16.58 -4.04 -2.49
N ALA A 88 -15.57 -4.69 -3.06
CA ALA A 88 -15.29 -4.63 -4.49
C ALA A 88 -16.43 -5.22 -5.35
N SER A 89 -17.30 -6.05 -4.76
CA SER A 89 -18.49 -6.57 -5.43
C SER A 89 -19.73 -5.68 -5.34
N TRP A 90 -19.68 -4.59 -4.56
CA TRP A 90 -20.79 -3.66 -4.38
C TRP A 90 -20.80 -2.59 -5.47
N THR A 91 -22.00 -2.10 -5.80
CA THR A 91 -22.15 -0.91 -6.63
C THR A 91 -22.33 0.30 -5.73
N PHE A 92 -21.39 1.23 -5.78
CA PHE A 92 -21.42 2.52 -5.09
C PHE A 92 -22.09 3.56 -5.99
N TYR A 93 -23.07 4.29 -5.45
CA TYR A 93 -23.62 5.47 -6.09
C TYR A 93 -22.68 6.67 -5.92
N GLU A 94 -22.94 7.78 -6.62
CA GLU A 94 -22.11 8.99 -6.53
C GLU A 94 -21.95 9.45 -5.06
N PRO A 95 -20.71 9.60 -4.54
CA PRO A 95 -20.50 10.06 -3.18
C PRO A 95 -20.85 11.55 -3.00
N GLU A 96 -21.82 11.85 -2.15
CA GLU A 96 -22.27 13.20 -1.82
C GLU A 96 -21.50 13.77 -0.63
N ASN A 97 -20.96 14.98 -0.74
CA ASN A 97 -20.33 15.66 0.39
C ASN A 97 -21.39 16.18 1.37
N ILE A 98 -21.44 15.59 2.57
CA ILE A 98 -22.40 15.95 3.62
C ILE A 98 -21.73 16.67 4.81
N SER A 99 -20.45 17.00 4.71
CA SER A 99 -19.63 17.54 5.83
C SER A 99 -20.28 18.75 6.49
N SER A 100 -20.78 19.71 5.69
CA SER A 100 -21.41 20.95 6.20
C SER A 100 -22.77 20.73 6.89
N SER A 101 -23.37 19.56 6.73
CA SER A 101 -24.67 19.22 7.33
C SER A 101 -24.55 18.53 8.69
N LEU A 102 -23.34 18.16 9.11
CA LEU A 102 -23.09 17.44 10.35
C LEU A 102 -22.66 18.40 11.46
N SER A 103 -23.36 18.35 12.59
CA SER A 103 -22.84 18.89 13.86
C SER A 103 -21.75 17.98 14.44
N GLU A 104 -20.96 18.47 15.40
CA GLU A 104 -19.93 17.67 16.07
C GLU A 104 -20.49 16.35 16.64
N ARG A 105 -21.63 16.45 17.34
CA ARG A 105 -22.33 15.27 17.87
C ARG A 105 -22.72 14.27 16.78
N GLN A 106 -23.16 14.74 15.61
CA GLN A 106 -23.54 13.86 14.50
C GLN A 106 -22.32 13.24 13.81
N PHE A 107 -21.19 13.96 13.76
CA PHE A 107 -19.93 13.43 13.25
C PHE A 107 -19.42 12.29 14.15
N ASP A 108 -19.44 12.48 15.47
CA ASP A 108 -19.04 11.44 16.43
C ASP A 108 -19.98 10.21 16.37
N GLU A 109 -21.29 10.45 16.27
CA GLU A 109 -22.31 9.40 16.08
C GLU A 109 -22.13 8.66 14.74
N LEU A 110 -21.65 9.33 13.69
CA LEU A 110 -21.38 8.70 12.41
C LEU A 110 -20.23 7.71 12.52
N LEU A 111 -19.10 8.13 13.12
CA LEU A 111 -17.91 7.28 13.25
C LEU A 111 -18.18 6.06 14.13
N SER A 112 -18.85 6.27 15.26
CA SER A 112 -18.83 5.32 16.37
C SER A 112 -20.21 4.97 16.95
N GLY A 113 -21.27 5.44 16.31
CA GLY A 113 -22.63 5.16 16.74
C GLY A 113 -22.97 3.68 16.66
N ASN A 114 -24.12 3.33 17.24
CA ASN A 114 -24.58 1.95 17.28
C ASN A 114 -24.78 1.35 15.87
N SER A 115 -24.42 0.08 15.71
CA SER A 115 -24.55 -0.69 14.48
C SER A 115 -23.74 -0.09 13.34
N ARG A 116 -22.46 0.18 13.59
CA ARG A 116 -21.50 0.69 12.61
C ARG A 116 -20.33 -0.27 12.47
N VAL A 117 -19.79 -0.37 11.27
CA VAL A 117 -18.52 -1.05 10.99
C VAL A 117 -17.57 0.01 10.45
N GLU A 118 -16.51 0.29 11.19
CA GLU A 118 -15.47 1.26 10.88
C GLU A 118 -14.20 0.54 10.40
N LEU A 119 -13.76 0.85 9.18
CA LEU A 119 -12.51 0.40 8.59
C LEU A 119 -11.50 1.53 8.72
N PHE A 120 -10.33 1.22 9.27
CA PHE A 120 -9.24 2.16 9.48
C PHE A 120 -8.18 1.95 8.42
N PHE A 121 -7.68 3.01 7.80
CA PHE A 121 -6.50 2.99 6.92
C PHE A 121 -5.31 3.63 7.64
N THR A 122 -4.09 3.19 7.33
CA THR A 122 -2.88 3.78 7.95
C THR A 122 -2.46 5.09 7.26
N SER A 123 -2.82 5.23 5.98
CA SER A 123 -2.55 6.40 5.13
C SER A 123 -3.85 6.95 4.55
N ASP A 124 -3.79 8.19 4.07
CA ASP A 124 -4.87 8.80 3.32
C ASP A 124 -5.09 8.08 2.00
N ILE A 125 -6.35 7.81 1.66
CA ILE A 125 -6.75 7.14 0.44
C ILE A 125 -7.51 8.11 -0.46
N PRO A 126 -6.98 8.44 -1.66
CA PRO A 126 -7.73 9.21 -2.65
C PRO A 126 -8.90 8.42 -3.22
N PHE A 127 -10.01 9.10 -3.47
CA PHE A 127 -11.13 8.53 -4.23
C PHE A 127 -10.70 8.05 -5.63
N ASN A 128 -9.77 8.77 -6.27
CA ASN A 128 -9.19 8.38 -7.57
C ASN A 128 -8.37 7.08 -7.50
N THR A 129 -7.88 6.70 -6.32
CA THR A 129 -7.21 5.42 -6.12
C THR A 129 -8.25 4.32 -5.85
N ILE A 130 -9.21 4.57 -4.94
CA ILE A 130 -10.19 3.54 -4.55
C ILE A 130 -11.17 3.18 -5.67
N LYS A 131 -11.43 4.08 -6.63
CA LYS A 131 -12.24 3.78 -7.83
C LYS A 131 -11.64 2.67 -8.71
N ASN A 132 -10.36 2.36 -8.56
CA ASN A 132 -9.70 1.25 -9.24
C ASN A 132 -9.88 -0.09 -8.49
N VAL A 133 -10.47 -0.05 -7.29
CA VAL A 133 -10.76 -1.22 -6.44
C VAL A 133 -12.27 -1.48 -6.33
N PHE A 134 -13.08 -0.42 -6.19
CA PHE A 134 -14.53 -0.50 -6.05
C PHE A 134 -15.26 -0.08 -7.32
N VAL A 135 -16.49 -0.57 -7.49
CA VAL A 135 -17.33 -0.23 -8.64
C VAL A 135 -18.23 0.95 -8.29
N PHE A 136 -17.98 2.09 -8.93
CA PHE A 136 -18.86 3.27 -8.87
C PHE A 136 -19.77 3.31 -10.10
N ASN A 137 -21.03 3.70 -9.92
CA ASN A 137 -22.00 3.83 -11.02
C ASN A 137 -21.67 5.00 -11.96
N ASP A 138 -21.02 6.04 -11.43
CA ASP A 138 -20.46 7.16 -12.17
C ASP A 138 -18.93 7.04 -12.20
N SER A 139 -18.35 7.51 -13.29
CA SER A 139 -16.90 7.63 -13.49
C SER A 139 -16.28 8.77 -12.68
N VAL A 140 -17.07 9.78 -12.32
CA VAL A 140 -16.61 10.93 -11.54
C VAL A 140 -16.72 10.60 -10.06
N VAL A 141 -15.60 10.73 -9.36
CA VAL A 141 -15.51 10.60 -7.90
C VAL A 141 -14.98 11.91 -7.31
N PRO A 142 -15.24 12.21 -6.02
CA PRO A 142 -14.73 13.42 -5.39
C PRO A 142 -13.22 13.56 -5.51
N ASN A 143 -12.72 14.79 -5.70
CA ASN A 143 -11.30 15.08 -5.54
C ASN A 143 -10.96 15.29 -4.07
N ALA A 144 -10.97 14.20 -3.30
CA ALA A 144 -10.74 14.19 -1.87
C ALA A 144 -10.05 12.90 -1.42
N VAL A 145 -9.56 12.91 -0.18
CA VAL A 145 -8.96 11.76 0.50
C VAL A 145 -9.79 11.38 1.73
N PHE A 146 -9.65 10.14 2.18
CA PHE A 146 -10.26 9.64 3.40
C PHE A 146 -9.32 8.64 4.09
N ASP A 147 -9.44 8.51 5.41
CA ASP A 147 -8.67 7.56 6.22
C ASP A 147 -9.59 6.56 6.95
N ARG A 148 -10.91 6.72 6.82
CA ARG A 148 -11.93 5.81 7.33
C ARG A 148 -12.99 5.49 6.29
N ILE A 149 -13.49 4.26 6.37
CA ILE A 149 -14.77 3.88 5.76
C ILE A 149 -15.70 3.40 6.86
N VAL A 150 -16.89 3.98 6.95
CA VAL A 150 -17.93 3.57 7.90
C VAL A 150 -19.13 3.01 7.16
N ILE A 151 -19.55 1.80 7.51
CA ILE A 151 -20.72 1.15 6.94
C ILE A 151 -21.85 1.15 7.98
N SER A 152 -23.02 1.66 7.58
CA SER A 152 -24.23 1.61 8.40
C SER A 152 -24.87 0.24 8.42
N GLY A 153 -24.98 -0.36 9.61
CA GLY A 153 -25.73 -1.58 9.83
C GLY A 153 -27.23 -1.38 9.97
N ALA A 154 -27.64 -0.20 10.45
CA ALA A 154 -29.03 0.15 10.75
C ALA A 154 -29.81 0.71 9.54
N GLU A 155 -29.10 1.25 8.54
CA GLU A 155 -29.71 1.86 7.34
C GLU A 155 -29.83 0.83 6.20
N GLY A 156 -30.93 0.93 5.45
CA GLY A 156 -31.21 0.16 4.24
C GLY A 156 -32.00 -1.15 4.45
N GLN A 157 -33.03 -1.35 3.60
CA GLN A 157 -33.78 -2.61 3.50
C GLN A 157 -33.19 -3.49 2.39
N GLY A 158 -33.14 -4.80 2.62
CA GLY A 158 -32.68 -5.76 1.60
C GLY A 158 -31.20 -5.59 1.27
N ASN A 159 -30.94 -5.16 0.03
CA ASN A 159 -29.60 -5.11 -0.58
C ASN A 159 -28.97 -3.71 -0.57
N HIS A 160 -29.56 -2.74 0.12
CA HIS A 160 -29.05 -1.38 0.19
C HIS A 160 -28.44 -1.05 1.56
N ALA A 161 -27.43 -0.18 1.58
CA ALA A 161 -26.89 0.46 2.78
C ALA A 161 -26.25 1.80 2.43
N SER A 162 -25.92 2.59 3.45
CA SER A 162 -25.10 3.78 3.30
C SER A 162 -23.67 3.50 3.78
N VAL A 163 -22.70 3.93 2.97
CA VAL A 163 -21.27 3.91 3.26
C VAL A 163 -20.77 5.34 3.32
N TYR A 164 -19.92 5.64 4.30
CA TYR A 164 -19.37 6.96 4.53
C TYR A 164 -17.85 6.87 4.42
N PHE A 165 -17.27 7.65 3.52
CA PHE A 165 -15.83 7.85 3.43
C PHE A 165 -15.50 9.10 4.24
N VAL A 166 -14.64 8.98 5.24
CA VAL A 166 -14.37 10.04 6.21
C VAL A 166 -12.88 10.35 6.25
N SER A 167 -12.53 11.63 6.16
CA SER A 167 -11.25 12.16 6.61
C SER A 167 -11.47 12.75 8.00
N VAL A 168 -10.90 12.09 9.01
CA VAL A 168 -11.18 12.46 10.41
C VAL A 168 -10.57 13.82 10.76
N GLU A 169 -9.33 14.08 10.36
CA GLU A 169 -8.61 15.32 10.65
C GLU A 169 -9.28 16.54 9.98
N GLU A 170 -9.59 16.44 8.69
CA GLU A 170 -10.25 17.51 7.93
C GLU A 170 -11.77 17.58 8.16
N ARG A 171 -12.33 16.64 8.93
CA ARG A 171 -13.78 16.47 9.17
C ARG A 171 -14.60 16.42 7.87
N LEU A 172 -14.04 15.84 6.81
CA LEU A 172 -14.74 15.66 5.53
C LEU A 172 -15.47 14.32 5.53
N VAL A 173 -16.75 14.34 5.12
CA VAL A 173 -17.60 13.16 5.03
C VAL A 173 -18.29 13.12 3.67
N PHE A 174 -18.05 12.03 2.96
CA PHE A 174 -18.71 11.71 1.69
C PHE A 174 -19.58 10.49 1.86
N LYS A 175 -20.89 10.65 1.65
CA LYS A 175 -21.88 9.58 1.77
C LYS A 175 -22.14 8.98 0.40
N SER A 176 -22.00 7.66 0.28
CA SER A 176 -22.43 6.87 -0.86
C SER A 176 -23.54 5.94 -0.42
N GLU A 177 -24.65 5.91 -1.15
CA GLU A 177 -25.53 4.73 -1.09
C GLU A 177 -24.84 3.57 -1.83
N ILE A 178 -25.11 2.34 -1.41
CA ILE A 178 -24.61 1.13 -2.07
C ILE A 178 -25.74 0.14 -2.33
N GLU A 179 -25.54 -0.70 -3.33
CA GLU A 179 -26.40 -1.85 -3.60
C GLU A 179 -25.56 -3.12 -3.81
N SER A 180 -25.89 -4.18 -3.08
CA SER A 180 -25.30 -5.50 -3.29
C SER A 180 -26.16 -6.65 -2.75
N PRO A 181 -26.30 -7.77 -3.48
CA PRO A 181 -26.92 -8.99 -2.96
C PRO A 181 -26.13 -9.65 -1.82
N SER A 182 -24.83 -9.38 -1.69
CA SER A 182 -23.98 -9.96 -0.66
C SER A 182 -23.97 -9.19 0.67
N LEU A 183 -24.66 -8.05 0.73
CA LEU A 183 -24.74 -7.20 1.93
C LEU A 183 -25.26 -7.95 3.17
N LEU A 184 -26.15 -8.93 2.99
CA LEU A 184 -26.62 -9.78 4.10
C LEU A 184 -25.48 -10.62 4.70
N ALA A 185 -24.54 -11.11 3.87
CA ALA A 185 -23.37 -11.84 4.33
C ALA A 185 -22.45 -10.92 5.14
N PHE A 186 -22.19 -9.70 4.66
CA PHE A 186 -21.46 -8.67 5.40
C PHE A 186 -22.11 -8.36 6.76
N LYS A 187 -23.41 -8.01 6.78
CA LYS A 187 -24.15 -7.71 8.02
C LYS A 187 -24.13 -8.91 8.98
N THR A 188 -24.21 -10.14 8.47
CA THR A 188 -24.12 -11.34 9.30
C THR A 188 -22.73 -11.53 9.90
N ARG A 189 -21.68 -11.32 9.09
CA ARG A 189 -20.29 -11.56 9.45
C ARG A 189 -19.77 -10.57 10.49
N PHE A 190 -20.16 -9.30 10.41
CA PHE A 190 -19.68 -8.25 11.30
C PHE A 190 -20.68 -7.81 12.37
N LEU A 191 -21.98 -7.71 12.08
CA LEU A 191 -22.95 -7.15 13.03
C LEU A 191 -23.72 -8.21 13.82
N LYS A 192 -24.08 -9.35 13.21
CA LYS A 192 -24.85 -10.40 13.90
C LYS A 192 -23.97 -11.43 14.64
N LYS A 193 -22.75 -11.65 14.16
CA LYS A 193 -21.76 -12.56 14.73
C LYS A 193 -20.51 -11.80 15.18
N SER A 194 -20.70 -10.61 15.76
CA SER A 194 -19.63 -9.75 16.27
C SER A 194 -18.91 -10.38 17.47
N ASP A 195 -19.61 -11.25 18.22
CA ASP A 195 -19.10 -12.02 19.35
C ASP A 195 -17.93 -12.96 19.01
N ARG A 196 -17.71 -13.26 17.72
CA ARG A 196 -16.53 -14.00 17.24
C ARG A 196 -15.26 -13.14 17.15
N LEU A 197 -15.42 -11.81 17.13
CA LEU A 197 -14.34 -10.85 17.02
C LEU A 197 -13.79 -10.53 18.40
N GLU A 198 -12.57 -10.00 18.45
CA GLU A 198 -11.92 -9.66 19.71
C GLU A 198 -12.58 -8.41 20.34
N PRO A 199 -12.75 -8.35 21.67
CA PRO A 199 -13.24 -7.13 22.31
C PRO A 199 -12.17 -6.02 22.35
N TYR A 200 -12.62 -4.78 22.13
CA TYR A 200 -11.80 -3.58 22.16
C TYR A 200 -12.36 -2.57 23.16
N ILE A 201 -11.46 -1.83 23.79
CA ILE A 201 -11.78 -0.68 24.64
C ILE A 201 -11.55 0.59 23.81
N SER A 202 -12.52 1.50 23.86
CA SER A 202 -12.36 2.85 23.33
C SER A 202 -11.79 3.78 24.40
N HIS A 203 -10.84 4.63 24.01
CA HIS A 203 -10.28 5.67 24.85
C HIS A 203 -10.32 7.00 24.09
N GLU A 204 -11.05 7.98 24.63
CA GLU A 204 -11.11 9.32 24.07
C GLU A 204 -10.01 10.20 24.67
N ILE A 205 -9.14 10.72 23.82
CA ILE A 205 -8.20 11.77 24.20
C ILE A 205 -8.95 13.10 24.12
N PRO A 206 -9.02 13.89 25.22
CA PRO A 206 -9.66 15.19 25.18
C PRO A 206 -9.04 16.10 24.11
N ASN A 207 -9.86 16.61 23.19
CA ASN A 207 -9.43 17.39 22.02
C ASN A 207 -8.44 16.66 21.09
N GLY A 208 -8.40 15.33 21.13
CA GLY A 208 -7.52 14.50 20.32
C GLY A 208 -8.26 13.33 19.68
N SER A 209 -7.51 12.28 19.32
CA SER A 209 -8.06 11.10 18.67
C SER A 209 -8.80 10.18 19.65
N ARG A 210 -9.75 9.41 19.11
CA ARG A 210 -10.31 8.24 19.80
C ARG A 210 -9.50 7.00 19.43
N LEU A 211 -8.94 6.35 20.43
CA LEU A 211 -8.13 5.14 20.27
C LEU A 211 -8.95 3.89 20.57
N PHE A 212 -8.63 2.80 19.87
CA PHE A 212 -9.20 1.48 20.13
C PHE A 212 -8.07 0.51 20.40
N VAL A 213 -8.07 -0.09 21.59
CA VAL A 213 -7.05 -1.03 22.04
C VAL A 213 -7.69 -2.34 22.50
N ARG A 214 -6.98 -3.46 22.37
CA ARG A 214 -7.51 -4.78 22.76
C ARG A 214 -7.80 -4.84 24.26
N GLU A 215 -8.96 -5.36 24.63
CA GLU A 215 -9.34 -5.55 26.04
C GLU A 215 -8.48 -6.64 26.70
N GLU A 216 -8.26 -7.74 25.99
CA GLU A 216 -7.53 -8.90 26.50
C GLU A 216 -6.03 -8.85 26.15
N PRO A 217 -5.14 -9.33 27.04
CA PRO A 217 -3.71 -9.38 26.79
C PRO A 217 -3.38 -10.43 25.72
N PRO A 218 -2.82 -10.03 24.56
CA PRO A 218 -2.52 -10.96 23.49
C PRO A 218 -1.25 -11.75 23.79
N VAL A 219 -1.24 -13.02 23.38
CA VAL A 219 -0.07 -13.89 23.43
C VAL A 219 0.35 -14.18 22.00
N LEU A 220 1.52 -13.69 21.60
CA LEU A 220 1.99 -13.76 20.21
C LEU A 220 3.33 -14.50 20.13
N PRO A 221 3.56 -15.31 19.09
CA PRO A 221 4.80 -16.05 18.93
C PRO A 221 5.95 -15.13 18.55
N VAL A 222 7.16 -15.41 19.03
CA VAL A 222 8.39 -14.85 18.44
C VAL A 222 8.75 -15.70 17.22
N GLN A 223 8.74 -15.10 16.05
CA GLN A 223 9.04 -15.81 14.81
C GLN A 223 10.49 -15.60 14.41
N LYS A 224 11.18 -16.64 13.96
CA LYS A 224 12.56 -16.56 13.48
C LYS A 224 12.61 -16.86 11.99
N TYR A 225 13.45 -16.16 11.25
CA TYR A 225 13.58 -16.32 9.81
C TYR A 225 15.05 -16.41 9.43
N LEU A 226 15.35 -17.23 8.43
CA LEU A 226 16.62 -17.19 7.71
C LEU A 226 16.42 -16.34 6.46
N PRO A 227 16.94 -15.10 6.40
CA PRO A 227 16.70 -14.22 5.25
C PRO A 227 17.42 -14.76 4.01
N ALA A 228 16.67 -14.90 2.90
CA ALA A 228 17.25 -15.28 1.63
C ALA A 228 17.73 -14.03 0.87
N PRO A 229 19.04 -13.86 0.64
CA PRO A 229 19.55 -12.68 -0.07
C PRO A 229 19.07 -12.66 -1.51
N ILE A 230 18.75 -11.47 -2.00
CA ILE A 230 18.48 -11.18 -3.40
C ILE A 230 19.78 -10.64 -4.01
N ASP A 231 20.14 -11.15 -5.19
CA ASP A 231 21.34 -10.70 -5.91
C ASP A 231 21.27 -9.20 -6.23
N THR A 232 22.25 -8.44 -5.71
CA THR A 232 22.42 -7.01 -5.95
C THR A 232 22.48 -6.65 -7.43
N ASP A 233 22.97 -7.55 -8.29
CA ASP A 233 23.01 -7.32 -9.73
C ASP A 233 21.60 -7.16 -10.34
N LYS A 234 20.57 -7.76 -9.73
CA LYS A 234 19.18 -7.54 -10.14
C LYS A 234 18.76 -6.09 -9.88
N PHE A 235 19.04 -5.55 -8.70
CA PHE A 235 18.73 -4.16 -8.38
C PHE A 235 19.52 -3.18 -9.25
N LYS A 236 20.81 -3.48 -9.51
CA LYS A 236 21.61 -2.71 -10.46
C LYS A 236 20.95 -2.65 -11.85
N LYS A 237 20.42 -3.78 -12.33
CA LYS A 237 19.73 -3.84 -13.63
C LYS A 237 18.36 -3.17 -13.63
N ALA A 238 17.68 -3.16 -12.49
CA ALA A 238 16.35 -2.57 -12.34
C ALA A 238 16.39 -1.04 -12.18
N LEU A 239 17.40 -0.51 -11.50
CA LEU A 239 17.40 0.89 -11.04
C LEU A 239 18.23 1.83 -11.93
N PHE A 240 19.28 1.33 -12.59
CA PHE A 240 20.08 2.14 -13.50
C PHE A 240 19.56 2.06 -14.93
N THR A 241 19.46 3.21 -15.61
CA THR A 241 19.00 3.29 -17.01
C THR A 241 19.87 2.47 -17.95
N ASP A 242 21.20 2.50 -17.79
CA ASP A 242 22.13 1.62 -18.51
C ASP A 242 23.10 0.94 -17.53
N PRO A 243 22.80 -0.30 -17.11
CA PRO A 243 23.62 -1.04 -16.16
C PRO A 243 25.05 -1.36 -16.63
N SER A 244 25.37 -1.17 -17.92
CA SER A 244 26.70 -1.47 -18.49
C SER A 244 27.76 -0.43 -18.14
N TYR A 245 27.36 0.82 -17.87
CA TYR A 245 28.25 1.91 -17.45
C TYR A 245 28.45 1.97 -15.94
N VAL A 246 27.69 1.17 -15.18
CA VAL A 246 27.73 1.17 -13.72
C VAL A 246 29.05 0.60 -13.20
N ARG A 247 29.76 1.42 -12.43
CA ARG A 247 30.99 1.05 -11.75
C ARG A 247 30.68 0.64 -10.32
N ARG A 248 31.42 -0.35 -9.81
CA ARG A 248 31.32 -0.81 -8.42
C ARG A 248 32.53 -0.32 -7.63
N GLY A 249 32.26 0.21 -6.44
CA GLY A 249 33.22 0.47 -5.38
C GLY A 249 32.80 -0.22 -4.10
N SER A 250 33.66 -0.18 -3.09
CA SER A 250 33.30 -0.58 -1.73
C SER A 250 34.03 0.36 -0.77
N ARG A 251 33.29 0.93 0.18
CA ARG A 251 33.81 1.86 1.17
C ARG A 251 33.10 1.65 2.50
N SER A 252 33.86 1.53 3.59
CA SER A 252 33.34 1.54 4.96
C SER A 252 32.20 0.53 5.25
N GLY A 253 32.22 -0.66 4.64
CA GLY A 253 31.18 -1.67 4.85
C GLY A 253 29.92 -1.49 3.99
N GLN A 254 30.00 -0.64 2.97
CA GLN A 254 28.96 -0.39 1.99
C GLN A 254 29.50 -0.70 0.59
N ASP A 255 28.75 -1.47 -0.19
CA ASP A 255 29.02 -1.63 -1.62
C ASP A 255 28.32 -0.52 -2.38
N GLU A 256 29.05 0.22 -3.20
CA GLU A 256 28.53 1.35 -3.96
C GLU A 256 28.56 1.03 -5.45
N TYR A 257 27.50 1.42 -6.14
CA TYR A 257 27.33 1.28 -7.58
C TYR A 257 26.95 2.65 -8.13
N THR A 258 27.61 3.11 -9.19
CA THR A 258 27.32 4.42 -9.76
C THR A 258 27.63 4.49 -11.25
N ASP A 259 26.81 5.22 -12.00
CA ASP A 259 27.06 5.63 -13.38
C ASP A 259 27.55 7.10 -13.48
N GLY A 260 27.71 7.78 -12.33
CA GLY A 260 28.10 9.19 -12.21
C GLY A 260 26.93 10.15 -12.00
N SER A 261 25.70 9.77 -12.35
CA SER A 261 24.47 10.54 -12.11
C SER A 261 23.61 9.94 -11.00
N SER A 262 23.70 8.64 -10.78
CA SER A 262 22.97 7.94 -9.73
C SER A 262 23.91 7.11 -8.87
N ILE A 263 23.51 6.86 -7.63
CA ILE A 263 24.25 6.04 -6.67
C ILE A 263 23.29 5.00 -6.11
N MET A 264 23.68 3.72 -6.16
CA MET A 264 23.05 2.66 -5.40
C MET A 264 24.05 2.15 -4.38
N SER A 265 23.68 2.18 -3.12
CA SER A 265 24.48 1.74 -2.00
C SER A 265 23.85 0.50 -1.37
N VAL A 266 24.68 -0.42 -0.86
CA VAL A 266 24.21 -1.64 -0.17
C VAL A 266 24.91 -1.72 1.17
N ASN A 267 24.14 -1.59 2.24
CA ASN A 267 24.66 -1.77 3.59
C ASN A 267 24.90 -3.26 3.84
N GLN A 268 26.15 -3.68 4.05
CA GLN A 268 26.49 -5.10 4.20
C GLN A 268 25.94 -5.72 5.50
N SER A 269 25.69 -4.90 6.52
CA SER A 269 25.16 -5.35 7.82
C SER A 269 23.64 -5.51 7.80
N THR A 270 22.91 -4.58 7.21
CA THR A 270 21.43 -4.62 7.21
C THR A 270 20.86 -5.23 5.93
N ARG A 271 21.68 -5.33 4.87
CA ARG A 271 21.27 -5.70 3.50
C ARG A 271 20.14 -4.81 2.98
N VAL A 272 20.16 -3.55 3.37
CA VAL A 272 19.30 -2.52 2.81
C VAL A 272 20.03 -1.86 1.64
N ILE A 273 19.29 -1.69 0.55
CA ILE A 273 19.70 -0.94 -0.63
C ILE A 273 19.09 0.44 -0.54
N GLU A 274 19.90 1.44 -0.85
CA GLU A 274 19.49 2.83 -1.02
C GLU A 274 19.94 3.27 -2.41
N TYR A 275 19.02 3.73 -3.24
CA TYR A 275 19.29 4.32 -4.56
C TYR A 275 18.91 5.79 -4.56
N VAL A 276 19.81 6.64 -5.05
CA VAL A 276 19.62 8.08 -5.17
C VAL A 276 19.94 8.52 -6.60
N ASP A 277 19.02 9.21 -7.25
CA ASP A 277 19.25 9.91 -8.52
C ASP A 277 19.66 11.36 -8.24
N LEU A 278 20.92 11.70 -8.49
CA LEU A 278 21.48 13.02 -8.17
C LEU A 278 21.01 14.12 -9.14
N ALA A 279 20.37 13.75 -10.25
CA ALA A 279 19.78 14.70 -11.19
C ALA A 279 18.38 15.16 -10.75
N GLN A 280 17.77 14.47 -9.79
CA GLN A 280 16.50 14.85 -9.18
C GLN A 280 16.74 15.59 -7.86
N GLU A 281 15.80 16.47 -7.52
CA GLU A 281 15.65 17.00 -6.17
C GLU A 281 14.33 16.47 -5.60
N SER A 282 14.29 16.20 -4.30
CA SER A 282 13.02 15.85 -3.64
C SER A 282 12.02 16.97 -3.85
N GLU A 283 10.85 16.65 -4.41
CA GLU A 283 9.81 17.66 -4.60
C GLU A 283 9.20 18.05 -3.25
N THR A 284 9.50 19.28 -2.82
CA THR A 284 8.79 19.93 -1.72
C THR A 284 7.72 20.85 -2.31
N GLY A 285 6.48 20.36 -2.39
CA GLY A 285 5.30 21.16 -2.73
C GLY A 285 4.53 20.72 -3.97
N GLN A 286 3.26 20.39 -3.75
CA GLN A 286 2.06 20.41 -4.62
C GLN A 286 2.08 19.95 -6.10
N GLU A 287 3.19 19.57 -6.76
CA GLU A 287 3.12 19.18 -8.18
C GLU A 287 2.52 17.78 -8.40
N ILE A 288 2.72 16.81 -7.51
CA ILE A 288 2.12 15.47 -7.61
C ILE A 288 0.89 15.29 -6.70
N THR A 289 -0.23 14.83 -7.26
CA THR A 289 -1.41 14.47 -6.46
C THR A 289 -1.20 13.11 -5.79
N LEU A 290 -1.85 12.87 -4.64
CA LEU A 290 -1.65 11.63 -3.87
C LEU A 290 -2.01 10.37 -4.68
N ASP A 291 -3.03 10.42 -5.54
CA ASP A 291 -3.39 9.32 -6.43
C ASP A 291 -2.29 9.04 -7.48
N GLN A 292 -1.72 10.11 -8.07
CA GLN A 292 -0.59 9.97 -8.99
C GLN A 292 0.65 9.43 -8.29
N LEU A 293 0.93 9.86 -7.06
CA LEU A 293 2.05 9.35 -6.26
C LEU A 293 1.91 7.84 -6.01
N ILE A 294 0.72 7.39 -5.58
CA ILE A 294 0.44 5.97 -5.36
C ILE A 294 0.59 5.17 -6.67
N ASP A 295 0.02 5.67 -7.78
CA ASP A 295 0.09 4.98 -9.06
C ASP A 295 1.52 4.88 -9.59
N LYS A 296 2.28 6.00 -9.59
CA LYS A 296 3.71 6.02 -9.95
C LYS A 296 4.51 5.06 -9.08
N SER A 297 4.27 5.08 -7.78
CA SER A 297 4.97 4.27 -6.80
C SER A 297 4.81 2.77 -7.01
N ILE A 298 3.58 2.32 -7.24
CA ILE A 298 3.28 0.90 -7.50
C ILE A 298 3.85 0.47 -8.85
N SER A 299 3.72 1.32 -9.87
CA SER A 299 4.22 1.06 -11.22
C SER A 299 5.75 0.90 -11.20
N PHE A 300 6.45 1.80 -10.52
CA PHE A 300 7.90 1.73 -10.36
C PHE A 300 8.38 0.40 -9.79
N VAL A 301 7.73 -0.13 -8.75
CA VAL A 301 8.08 -1.44 -8.19
C VAL A 301 7.68 -2.57 -9.14
N ASN A 302 6.53 -2.47 -9.81
CA ASN A 302 6.05 -3.47 -10.76
C ASN A 302 6.92 -3.59 -12.02
N ASP A 303 7.53 -2.51 -12.48
CA ASP A 303 8.39 -2.47 -13.68
C ASP A 303 9.63 -3.38 -13.57
N HIS A 304 10.01 -3.75 -12.34
CA HIS A 304 11.07 -4.71 -12.06
C HIS A 304 10.61 -5.90 -11.19
N ASN A 305 9.30 -6.18 -11.21
CA ASN A 305 8.68 -7.24 -10.42
C ASN A 305 9.12 -7.19 -8.95
N GLY A 306 9.21 -6.01 -8.35
CA GLY A 306 9.97 -5.78 -7.13
C GLY A 306 9.33 -6.27 -5.83
N TRP A 307 8.09 -6.78 -5.85
CA TRP A 307 7.41 -7.23 -4.64
C TRP A 307 7.84 -8.65 -4.26
N VAL A 308 8.47 -8.81 -3.10
CA VAL A 308 9.12 -10.08 -2.70
C VAL A 308 8.50 -10.75 -1.47
N ASP A 309 7.76 -10.00 -0.66
CA ASP A 309 7.04 -10.44 0.53
C ASP A 309 5.68 -9.71 0.64
N ASP A 310 4.95 -9.91 1.75
CA ASP A 310 3.65 -9.23 2.01
C ASP A 310 3.87 -7.78 2.45
N TYR A 311 4.02 -6.89 1.47
CA TYR A 311 4.08 -5.45 1.69
C TYR A 311 2.70 -4.81 1.51
N ARG A 312 2.39 -3.81 2.34
CA ARG A 312 1.13 -3.04 2.26
C ARG A 312 1.44 -1.55 2.36
N LEU A 313 0.66 -0.73 1.66
CA LEU A 313 0.74 0.73 1.75
C LEU A 313 0.59 1.14 3.22
N PHE A 314 1.55 1.90 3.73
CA PHE A 314 1.64 2.21 5.16
C PHE A 314 1.74 3.70 5.44
N SER A 315 2.46 4.46 4.62
CA SER A 315 2.52 5.91 4.71
C SER A 315 2.38 6.54 3.33
N ALA A 316 1.44 7.47 3.19
CA ALA A 316 1.24 8.32 2.02
C ALA A 316 0.28 9.44 2.43
N GLU A 317 0.69 10.69 2.25
CA GLU A 317 -0.05 11.86 2.74
C GLU A 317 -0.13 12.91 1.62
N ALA A 318 -1.25 13.62 1.56
CA ALA A 318 -1.45 14.64 0.53
C ALA A 318 -0.41 15.76 0.66
N GLY A 319 0.27 16.10 -0.44
CA GLY A 319 1.31 17.13 -0.48
C GLY A 319 2.70 16.66 -0.08
N SER A 320 2.87 15.39 0.31
CA SER A 320 4.17 14.74 0.47
C SER A 320 4.61 14.08 -0.84
N SER A 321 5.93 14.03 -1.09
CA SER A 321 6.55 13.22 -2.14
C SER A 321 7.02 11.84 -1.64
N GLU A 322 6.88 11.59 -0.34
CA GLU A 322 7.26 10.34 0.30
C GLU A 322 6.09 9.35 0.36
N ILE A 323 6.39 8.09 0.06
CA ILE A 323 5.46 6.97 0.16
C ILE A 323 6.20 5.73 0.64
N SER A 324 5.57 4.96 1.52
CA SER A 324 6.16 3.73 2.05
C SER A 324 5.20 2.55 2.10
N TYR A 325 5.78 1.37 1.88
CA TYR A 325 5.12 0.08 2.05
C TYR A 325 5.83 -0.71 3.12
N ARG A 326 5.07 -1.18 4.11
CA ARG A 326 5.60 -1.91 5.25
C ARG A 326 5.40 -3.40 5.08
N LEU A 327 6.39 -4.18 5.50
CA LEU A 327 6.30 -5.63 5.60
C LEU A 327 5.28 -6.02 6.66
N PHE A 328 4.46 -7.04 6.37
CA PHE A 328 3.52 -7.63 7.33
C PHE A 328 3.88 -9.10 7.57
N SER A 329 3.93 -9.50 8.85
CA SER A 329 3.92 -10.91 9.23
C SER A 329 2.51 -11.32 9.66
N GLY A 330 1.78 -11.90 8.71
CA GLY A 330 0.37 -12.24 8.87
C GLY A 330 -0.49 -11.00 9.11
N ASP A 331 -0.92 -10.82 10.35
CA ASP A 331 -1.87 -9.79 10.77
C ASP A 331 -1.19 -8.48 11.16
N PHE A 332 0.11 -8.51 11.48
CA PHE A 332 0.80 -7.42 12.15
C PHE A 332 1.88 -6.78 11.26
N PRO A 333 2.01 -5.43 11.27
CA PRO A 333 3.11 -4.74 10.62
C PRO A 333 4.44 -5.07 11.31
N VAL A 334 5.51 -5.09 10.53
CA VAL A 334 6.88 -5.27 11.01
C VAL A 334 7.60 -3.93 11.03
N PHE A 335 8.25 -3.63 12.14
CA PHE A 335 9.05 -2.44 12.37
C PHE A 335 10.52 -2.79 12.48
N ASN A 336 11.35 -1.86 12.04
CA ASN A 336 12.80 -1.92 12.14
C ASN A 336 13.31 -0.50 11.95
N SER A 337 14.25 -0.07 12.79
CA SER A 337 14.81 1.29 12.74
C SER A 337 15.83 1.49 11.61
N LEU A 338 16.31 0.41 10.99
CA LEU A 338 17.36 0.40 9.96
C LEU A 338 16.84 0.12 8.54
N GLY A 339 15.52 0.26 8.30
CA GLY A 339 14.92 0.09 6.97
C GLY A 339 14.68 -1.36 6.53
N MET A 340 14.97 -2.35 7.38
CA MET A 340 14.92 -3.78 7.01
C MET A 340 13.49 -4.33 6.80
N ALA A 341 12.46 -3.54 7.07
CA ALA A 341 11.05 -3.96 7.02
C ALA A 341 10.17 -3.02 6.18
N GLU A 342 10.75 -2.16 5.35
CA GLU A 342 10.03 -1.12 4.62
C GLU A 342 10.60 -0.91 3.21
N ILE A 343 9.72 -0.68 2.24
CA ILE A 343 10.08 -0.14 0.94
C ILE A 343 9.70 1.33 0.96
N LYS A 344 10.68 2.23 0.94
CA LYS A 344 10.47 3.68 0.97
C LYS A 344 10.82 4.27 -0.39
N GLN A 345 10.00 5.22 -0.84
CA GLN A 345 10.27 6.01 -2.03
C GLN A 345 10.10 7.48 -1.71
N ASN A 346 10.97 8.31 -2.29
CA ASN A 346 10.82 9.76 -2.35
C ASN A 346 10.90 10.18 -3.82
N TRP A 347 9.90 10.92 -4.27
CA TRP A 347 9.75 11.27 -5.68
C TRP A 347 10.28 12.67 -5.98
N GLY A 348 11.03 12.76 -7.08
CA GLY A 348 11.30 14.03 -7.76
C GLY A 348 10.23 14.30 -8.82
N ARG A 349 10.47 15.34 -9.61
CA ARG A 349 9.52 15.81 -10.64
C ARG A 349 9.27 14.78 -11.72
N ASP A 350 10.36 14.28 -12.27
CA ASP A 350 10.34 13.45 -13.47
C ASP A 350 10.53 11.96 -13.14
N SER A 351 11.40 11.65 -12.18
CA SER A 351 11.75 10.29 -11.77
C SER A 351 11.83 10.17 -10.25
N ILE A 352 11.99 8.92 -9.78
CA ILE A 352 12.28 8.66 -8.38
C ILE A 352 13.57 9.37 -7.96
N PHE A 353 13.52 10.10 -6.85
CA PHE A 353 14.70 10.76 -6.28
C PHE A 353 15.47 9.78 -5.39
N GLU A 354 14.74 9.06 -4.52
CA GLU A 354 15.30 8.13 -3.56
C GLU A 354 14.45 6.86 -3.45
N TYR A 355 15.10 5.71 -3.35
CA TYR A 355 14.48 4.40 -3.17
C TYR A 355 15.26 3.57 -2.16
N GLU A 356 14.61 3.21 -1.06
CA GLU A 356 15.20 2.38 -0.01
C GLU A 356 14.41 1.08 0.13
N ARG A 357 15.10 -0.06 0.22
CA ARG A 357 14.46 -1.36 0.51
C ARG A 357 15.42 -2.44 1.01
N PRO A 358 14.89 -3.48 1.67
CA PRO A 358 15.61 -4.73 1.89
C PRO A 358 15.96 -5.43 0.56
N SER A 359 17.16 -6.02 0.53
CA SER A 359 17.66 -6.89 -0.54
C SER A 359 17.64 -8.36 -0.12
N PHE A 360 16.63 -8.76 0.64
CA PHE A 360 16.40 -10.15 1.06
C PHE A 360 14.90 -10.42 1.18
N THR A 361 14.53 -11.69 1.31
CA THR A 361 13.14 -12.13 1.54
C THR A 361 13.02 -12.92 2.84
N ILE A 362 11.80 -12.96 3.40
CA ILE A 362 11.47 -13.73 4.62
C ILE A 362 10.24 -14.62 4.42
N HIS A 363 10.40 -15.70 3.65
CA HIS A 363 9.27 -16.53 3.23
C HIS A 363 8.57 -17.31 4.35
N ASN A 364 9.32 -18.16 5.08
CA ASN A 364 8.75 -19.07 6.06
C ASN A 364 9.50 -18.95 7.38
N PRO A 365 8.78 -18.88 8.51
CA PRO A 365 9.43 -18.91 9.80
C PRO A 365 10.10 -20.27 10.00
N LEU A 366 11.22 -20.27 10.72
CA LEU A 366 11.91 -21.46 11.18
C LEU A 366 11.00 -22.27 12.12
N PRO A 367 11.10 -23.62 12.13
CA PRO A 367 10.30 -24.46 13.01
C PRO A 367 10.50 -24.14 14.50
N GLU A 368 11.72 -23.73 14.86
CA GLU A 368 12.05 -23.28 16.21
C GLU A 368 11.70 -21.79 16.36
N THR A 369 10.51 -21.53 16.88
CA THR A 369 10.09 -20.20 17.31
C THR A 369 10.62 -19.89 18.71
N GLY A 370 10.77 -18.61 19.03
CA GLY A 370 11.04 -18.20 20.42
C GLY A 370 9.81 -18.44 21.29
N SER A 371 9.99 -18.40 22.62
CA SER A 371 8.87 -18.48 23.56
C SER A 371 7.84 -17.39 23.24
N PRO A 372 6.52 -17.71 23.22
CA PRO A 372 5.50 -16.70 22.99
C PRO A 372 5.59 -15.59 24.03
N VAL A 373 5.42 -14.36 23.58
CA VAL A 373 5.42 -13.16 24.42
C VAL A 373 3.98 -12.80 24.73
N LYS A 374 3.68 -12.65 26.01
CA LYS A 374 2.42 -12.10 26.49
C LYS A 374 2.59 -10.58 26.62
N LEU A 375 1.86 -9.82 25.80
CA LEU A 375 1.86 -8.37 25.91
C LEU A 375 0.86 -7.92 26.98
N ASP A 376 1.04 -6.69 27.46
CA ASP A 376 0.05 -6.02 28.29
C ASP A 376 -1.28 -5.93 27.55
N LYS A 377 -2.37 -5.96 28.32
CA LYS A 377 -3.67 -5.55 27.77
C LYS A 377 -3.60 -4.10 27.30
N GLY A 378 -4.39 -3.76 26.29
CA GLY A 378 -4.27 -2.51 25.57
C GLY A 378 -4.40 -1.26 26.45
N GLU A 379 -5.30 -1.30 27.44
CA GLU A 379 -5.50 -0.20 28.37
C GLU A 379 -4.26 0.08 29.25
N ASP A 380 -3.55 -0.97 29.68
CA ASP A 380 -2.35 -0.83 30.52
C ASP A 380 -1.18 -0.33 29.68
N ALA A 381 -1.03 -0.84 28.45
CA ALA A 381 -0.06 -0.33 27.50
C ALA A 381 -0.31 1.17 27.18
N LEU A 382 -1.57 1.55 26.96
CA LEU A 382 -1.94 2.95 26.70
C LEU A 382 -1.63 3.84 27.92
N LYS A 383 -1.92 3.39 29.15
CA LYS A 383 -1.55 4.11 30.37
C LYS A 383 -0.05 4.35 30.46
N LYS A 384 0.79 3.38 30.06
CA LYS A 384 2.25 3.56 30.02
C LYS A 384 2.68 4.61 29.00
N VAL A 385 2.03 4.68 27.84
CA VAL A 385 2.28 5.74 26.84
C VAL A 385 1.89 7.10 27.40
N LEU A 386 0.69 7.23 27.97
CA LEU A 386 0.17 8.49 28.54
C LEU A 386 0.92 8.95 29.80
N ALA A 387 1.66 8.07 30.47
CA ALA A 387 2.52 8.42 31.60
C ALA A 387 3.87 9.02 31.17
N LYS A 388 4.21 8.97 29.87
CA LYS A 388 5.40 9.63 29.33
C LYS A 388 5.18 11.14 29.23
N ASP A 389 6.27 11.90 29.11
CA ASP A 389 6.23 13.34 28.87
C ASP A 389 5.92 13.62 27.38
N ILE A 390 4.66 13.42 27.00
CA ILE A 390 4.14 13.64 25.65
C ILE A 390 2.88 14.52 25.70
N ASP A 391 2.58 15.20 24.60
CA ASP A 391 1.26 15.81 24.38
C ASP A 391 0.27 14.72 23.89
N PRO A 392 -0.73 14.32 24.70
CA PRO A 392 -1.67 13.28 24.29
C PRO A 392 -2.42 13.61 23.01
N THR A 393 -2.64 14.88 22.67
CA THR A 393 -3.40 15.27 21.47
C THR A 393 -2.71 14.88 20.16
N LEU A 394 -1.39 14.64 20.19
CA LEU A 394 -0.59 14.19 19.05
C LEU A 394 -0.53 12.66 18.93
N LEU A 395 -1.15 11.92 19.85
CA LEU A 395 -1.26 10.46 19.81
C LEU A 395 -2.47 10.06 18.95
N THR A 396 -2.21 9.54 17.75
CA THR A 396 -3.25 9.32 16.73
C THR A 396 -3.63 7.85 16.55
N ASP A 397 -2.77 6.92 16.93
CA ASP A 397 -3.09 5.48 16.91
C ASP A 397 -2.22 4.67 17.88
N MET A 398 -2.69 3.47 18.20
CA MET A 398 -1.96 2.48 18.98
C MET A 398 -2.33 1.08 18.48
N ARG A 399 -1.32 0.26 18.20
CA ARG A 399 -1.50 -1.09 17.66
C ARG A 399 -0.35 -2.01 18.06
N ILE A 400 -0.52 -3.29 17.80
CA ILE A 400 0.56 -4.28 17.97
C ILE A 400 1.30 -4.41 16.64
N GLY A 401 2.61 -4.58 16.72
CA GLY A 401 3.50 -4.86 15.60
C GLY A 401 4.59 -5.83 16.03
N TYR A 402 5.39 -6.27 15.08
CA TYR A 402 6.64 -6.98 15.37
C TYR A 402 7.82 -6.02 15.25
N GLU A 403 8.79 -6.10 16.14
CA GLU A 403 10.13 -5.54 15.94
C GLU A 403 11.02 -6.60 15.30
N MET A 404 11.65 -6.26 14.17
CA MET A 404 12.65 -7.09 13.52
C MET A 404 14.03 -6.78 14.07
N THR A 405 14.76 -7.82 14.47
CA THR A 405 16.14 -7.68 14.96
C THR A 405 17.13 -7.30 13.85
N ASP A 406 18.14 -6.52 14.21
CA ASP A 406 19.21 -6.06 13.30
C ASP A 406 20.29 -7.14 13.02
N GLN A 407 20.00 -8.42 13.31
CA GLN A 407 20.93 -9.53 13.13
C GLN A 407 20.61 -10.28 11.83
N PRO A 408 21.30 -10.00 10.70
CA PRO A 408 20.94 -10.52 9.38
C PRO A 408 21.16 -12.03 9.21
N GLU A 409 21.83 -12.70 10.15
CA GLU A 409 22.03 -14.16 10.09
C GLU A 409 20.75 -14.90 10.43
N ILE A 410 20.04 -14.44 11.46
CA ILE A 410 18.73 -14.95 11.88
C ILE A 410 17.91 -13.75 12.34
N LEU A 411 16.87 -13.42 11.57
CA LEU A 411 15.94 -12.34 11.93
C LEU A 411 14.92 -12.88 12.91
N ALA A 412 14.75 -12.21 14.04
CA ALA A 412 13.65 -12.48 14.97
C ALA A 412 12.62 -11.36 14.86
N LEU A 413 11.33 -11.73 14.83
CA LEU A 413 10.20 -10.84 14.90
C LEU A 413 9.60 -10.95 16.31
N GLU A 414 9.82 -9.92 17.12
CA GLU A 414 9.37 -9.86 18.51
C GLU A 414 8.15 -8.96 18.64
N PRO A 415 7.01 -9.47 19.16
CA PRO A 415 5.79 -8.67 19.23
C PRO A 415 5.95 -7.56 20.27
N SER A 416 5.40 -6.38 19.97
CA SER A 416 5.44 -5.22 20.85
C SER A 416 4.26 -4.29 20.58
N TRP A 417 3.94 -3.44 21.55
CA TRP A 417 3.01 -2.34 21.36
C TRP A 417 3.71 -1.19 20.64
N TYR A 418 3.02 -0.62 19.66
CA TYR A 418 3.44 0.55 18.90
C TYR A 418 2.38 1.64 19.03
N TYR A 419 2.83 2.89 19.11
CA TYR A 419 1.96 4.06 19.14
C TYR A 419 2.42 5.08 18.10
N ARG A 420 1.46 5.70 17.42
CA ARG A 420 1.73 6.76 16.43
C ARG A 420 1.63 8.10 17.13
N TYR A 421 2.77 8.77 17.25
CA TYR A 421 2.89 10.06 17.92
C TYR A 421 3.50 11.08 16.94
N ASN A 422 2.77 12.15 16.67
CA ASN A 422 3.19 13.22 15.74
C ASN A 422 3.66 12.66 14.38
N GLY A 423 2.84 11.78 13.79
CA GLY A 423 3.13 11.13 12.50
C GLY A 423 4.07 9.92 12.58
N MET A 424 4.88 9.78 13.62
CA MET A 424 5.90 8.72 13.73
C MET A 424 5.43 7.52 14.55
N TRP A 425 5.81 6.32 14.12
CA TRP A 425 5.59 5.08 14.88
C TRP A 425 6.72 4.84 15.88
N LEU A 426 6.36 4.71 17.16
CA LEU A 426 7.28 4.48 18.26
C LEU A 426 6.95 3.17 18.96
N ARG A 427 7.98 2.40 19.32
CA ARG A 427 7.85 1.20 20.12
C ARG A 427 7.58 1.57 21.58
N LEU A 428 6.65 0.87 22.22
CA LEU A 428 6.52 0.87 23.66
C LEU A 428 7.51 -0.15 24.22
N GLU A 429 8.58 0.35 24.83
CA GLU A 429 9.57 -0.51 25.49
C GLU A 429 8.89 -1.44 26.52
N PRO A 430 9.17 -2.75 26.48
CA PRO A 430 8.68 -3.67 27.49
C PRO A 430 9.27 -3.29 28.85
N ASP A 431 8.53 -3.56 29.93
CA ASP A 431 9.08 -3.36 31.28
C ASP A 431 10.32 -4.26 31.44
N GLU A 432 11.44 -3.70 31.87
CA GLU A 432 12.65 -4.45 32.24
C GLU A 432 12.33 -5.41 33.40
N GLY A 433 11.80 -6.60 33.10
CA GLY A 433 11.32 -7.50 34.16
C GLY A 433 10.84 -8.88 33.74
N GLY A 434 11.16 -9.35 32.53
CA GLY A 434 10.68 -10.64 32.01
C GLY A 434 11.74 -11.59 31.45
N ALA A 435 12.99 -11.15 31.29
CA ALA A 435 14.09 -12.06 31.02
C ALA A 435 14.50 -12.71 32.35
N ALA A 436 13.93 -13.86 32.65
CA ALA A 436 14.61 -14.81 33.52
C ALA A 436 15.92 -15.17 32.79
N ASP A 437 16.99 -14.48 33.15
CA ASP A 437 18.37 -14.88 32.90
C ASP A 437 18.57 -16.23 33.59
N GLY A 438 18.17 -17.30 32.90
CA GLY A 438 18.44 -18.68 33.24
C GLY A 438 19.85 -19.04 32.78
N LEU A 439 20.86 -18.41 33.37
CA LEU A 439 22.21 -18.96 33.41
C LEU A 439 22.35 -19.77 34.71
N GLU A 440 22.07 -21.07 34.62
CA GLU A 440 22.85 -22.10 35.32
C GLU A 440 23.28 -23.17 34.32
#